data_AF-A0A0N5C0L7-F1
#
_entry.id   AF-A0A0N5C0L7-F1
#
_cell.length_a   1.000
_cell.length_b   1.000
_cell.length_c   1.000
_cell.angle_alpha   90.00
_cell.angle_beta   90.00
_cell.angle_gamma   90.00
#
_symmetry.space_group_name_H-M   'P 1'
#
loop_
_entity.id
_entity.type
_entity.pdbx_description
1 polymer ?
#
loop_
_entity_poly.entity_id
_entity_poly.type
_entity_poly.pdbx_seq_one_letter_code
_entity_poly.pdbx_strand_id
1 'polypeptide(L)'
;MPFFKYCEKNFDDNRNTNFTGKLYKDFEVNISNSKDEGSCDNSSSQMFREFSFNELESSDETFTFSKNEEKENIFNRFSTNPKPNVATENDDIEVIGHSYPLAVKYEISPGKVIVIYDSSNIYSIAYNKRPFVYNGRRYTSVDHVYQHYKLKELCNKKMEKTFFNMKRSYLYRKYVKKCLQLCKKTNKDVIEWRKISGLGIITQATVEKFKQNKDLLEVMKKDRAKIILNAYGGDRYDACGSIKKLRQWMNKNIYRTIDVPVYEEPIFLEYYPTISEGKNIQGILVMLARAILTENGFLE
;
A
#
# COMPACT_ATOMS: atom_id res chain seq x y z
N MET A 1 17.86 17.65 -3.37
CA MET A 1 17.98 17.22 -4.78
C MET A 1 16.79 16.33 -5.09
N PRO A 2 15.87 16.63 -6.02
CA PRO A 2 14.79 15.70 -6.31
C PRO A 2 15.26 14.69 -7.37
N PHE A 3 15.52 13.47 -6.94
CA PHE A 3 15.80 12.33 -7.80
C PHE A 3 14.49 11.61 -8.13
N PHE A 4 13.83 12.04 -9.20
CA PHE A 4 12.92 11.17 -9.97
C PHE A 4 13.28 11.37 -11.44
N LYS A 5 14.25 10.60 -11.94
CA LYS A 5 14.64 10.66 -13.35
C LYS A 5 13.75 9.70 -14.14
N TYR A 6 12.89 10.28 -14.97
CA TYR A 6 11.98 9.61 -15.88
C TYR A 6 12.76 8.68 -16.85
N CYS A 7 12.35 7.41 -16.98
CA CYS A 7 12.83 6.52 -18.04
C CYS A 7 11.72 6.39 -19.11
N GLU A 8 11.83 7.12 -20.21
CA GLU A 8 11.04 6.86 -21.41
C GLU A 8 11.65 5.68 -22.18
N LYS A 9 10.88 4.61 -22.39
CA LYS A 9 11.19 3.58 -23.38
C LYS A 9 10.10 3.56 -24.44
N ASN A 10 10.49 3.89 -25.67
CA ASN A 10 9.67 3.68 -26.86
C ASN A 10 9.63 2.18 -27.18
N PHE A 11 8.43 1.66 -27.43
CA PHE A 11 8.23 0.30 -27.92
C PHE A 11 7.36 0.33 -29.18
N ASP A 12 7.93 -0.30 -30.21
CA ASP A 12 7.36 -0.54 -31.53
C ASP A 12 6.27 -1.60 -31.52
N ASP A 13 5.32 -1.40 -32.42
CA ASP A 13 4.08 -2.15 -32.60
C ASP A 13 4.31 -3.36 -33.52
N ASN A 14 3.87 -4.57 -33.11
CA ASN A 14 3.55 -5.60 -34.10
C ASN A 14 2.33 -6.47 -33.71
N ARG A 15 1.24 -6.17 -34.43
CA ARG A 15 0.08 -6.98 -34.87
C ARG A 15 -0.38 -8.20 -34.03
N ASN A 16 -1.59 -8.07 -33.49
CA ASN A 16 -2.69 -9.02 -33.75
C ASN A 16 -4.05 -8.31 -33.49
N THR A 17 -4.98 -8.30 -34.45
CA THR A 17 -6.17 -7.41 -34.49
C THR A 17 -7.51 -8.11 -34.26
N ASN A 18 -7.56 -9.44 -34.20
CA ASN A 18 -8.84 -10.17 -34.16
C ASN A 18 -9.31 -10.55 -32.75
N PHE A 19 -8.50 -10.33 -31.71
CA PHE A 19 -8.78 -10.80 -30.35
C PHE A 19 -9.50 -9.77 -29.45
N THR A 20 -9.39 -8.48 -29.76
CA THR A 20 -9.95 -7.37 -28.95
C THR A 20 -11.46 -7.26 -29.05
N GLY A 21 -12.05 -7.60 -30.21
CA GLY A 21 -13.50 -7.55 -30.41
C GLY A 21 -14.26 -8.57 -29.57
N LYS A 22 -13.67 -9.75 -29.32
CA LYS A 22 -14.27 -10.80 -28.48
C LYS A 22 -14.25 -10.42 -27.00
N LEU A 23 -13.12 -9.90 -26.52
CA LEU A 23 -12.97 -9.36 -25.15
C LEU A 23 -13.99 -8.27 -24.83
N TYR A 24 -14.22 -7.35 -25.77
CA TYR A 24 -15.17 -6.25 -25.58
C TYR A 24 -16.61 -6.78 -25.47
N LYS A 25 -17.00 -7.70 -26.36
CA LYS A 25 -18.30 -8.39 -26.31
C LYS A 25 -18.46 -9.21 -25.02
N ASP A 26 -17.44 -9.95 -24.61
CA ASP A 26 -17.49 -10.74 -23.37
C ASP A 26 -17.60 -9.85 -22.12
N PHE A 27 -17.10 -8.62 -22.15
CA PHE A 27 -17.29 -7.66 -21.06
C PHE A 27 -18.66 -6.97 -21.12
N GLU A 28 -19.13 -6.55 -22.29
CA GLU A 28 -20.47 -5.95 -22.44
C GLU A 28 -21.58 -6.93 -22.08
N VAL A 29 -21.50 -8.19 -22.53
CA VAL A 29 -22.47 -9.25 -22.21
C VAL A 29 -22.48 -9.57 -20.70
N ASN A 30 -21.32 -9.49 -20.04
CA ASN A 30 -21.25 -9.66 -18.59
C ASN A 30 -21.72 -8.42 -17.80
N ILE A 31 -21.80 -7.24 -18.41
CA ILE A 31 -22.37 -6.02 -17.80
C ILE A 31 -23.90 -6.01 -17.93
N SER A 32 -24.46 -6.59 -19.00
CA SER A 32 -25.91 -6.67 -19.20
C SER A 32 -26.59 -7.77 -18.38
N ASN A 33 -25.87 -8.84 -18.02
CA ASN A 33 -26.47 -10.04 -17.41
C ASN A 33 -26.31 -10.15 -15.89
N SER A 34 -25.63 -9.22 -15.21
CA SER A 34 -25.51 -9.27 -13.75
C SER A 34 -26.62 -8.48 -13.05
N LYS A 35 -27.83 -9.05 -13.05
CA LYS A 35 -28.85 -8.81 -12.03
C LYS A 35 -29.07 -10.15 -11.32
N ASP A 36 -28.64 -10.18 -10.06
CA ASP A 36 -28.81 -11.24 -9.04
C ASP A 36 -28.10 -12.60 -9.22
N GLU A 37 -27.72 -13.13 -8.05
CA GLU A 37 -27.20 -14.46 -7.68
C GLU A 37 -25.69 -14.78 -7.78
N GLY A 38 -25.04 -14.82 -6.61
CA GLY A 38 -24.76 -16.09 -5.90
C GLY A 38 -23.67 -17.03 -6.44
N SER A 39 -22.50 -17.01 -5.80
CA SER A 39 -21.60 -18.13 -5.44
C SER A 39 -21.51 -19.38 -6.34
N CYS A 40 -20.32 -19.68 -6.88
CA CYS A 40 -19.68 -21.02 -6.84
C CYS A 40 -18.20 -21.04 -7.30
N ASP A 41 -17.48 -22.05 -6.79
CA ASP A 41 -16.04 -22.44 -6.74
C ASP A 41 -15.50 -23.05 -8.06
N ASN A 42 -14.21 -23.31 -8.33
CA ASN A 42 -12.85 -22.93 -7.90
C ASN A 42 -11.90 -23.48 -9.00
N SER A 43 -10.74 -22.84 -9.22
CA SER A 43 -9.40 -23.48 -9.22
C SER A 43 -8.30 -22.62 -9.87
N SER A 44 -7.19 -22.50 -9.14
CA SER A 44 -5.88 -21.90 -9.48
C SER A 44 -5.74 -20.37 -9.56
N SER A 45 -5.55 -19.74 -8.39
CA SER A 45 -4.70 -18.53 -8.12
C SER A 45 -5.20 -17.85 -6.85
N GLN A 46 -4.48 -18.01 -5.73
CA GLN A 46 -4.73 -17.32 -4.47
C GLN A 46 -4.77 -15.80 -4.69
N MET A 47 -5.97 -15.20 -4.58
CA MET A 47 -6.27 -14.01 -3.79
C MET A 47 -7.65 -13.42 -4.16
N PHE A 48 -8.44 -13.22 -3.10
CA PHE A 48 -9.72 -12.48 -2.96
C PHE A 48 -11.00 -13.15 -3.46
N ARG A 49 -11.77 -13.68 -2.50
CA ARG A 49 -13.19 -14.04 -2.60
C ARG A 49 -14.07 -13.05 -1.83
N GLU A 50 -15.34 -13.07 -2.22
CA GLU A 50 -16.38 -12.05 -2.12
C GLU A 50 -16.76 -11.59 -0.71
N PHE A 51 -17.26 -10.35 -0.66
CA PHE A 51 -17.81 -9.68 0.51
C PHE A 51 -19.09 -10.37 0.98
N SER A 52 -19.13 -10.75 2.26
CA SER A 52 -20.37 -10.92 3.00
C SER A 52 -20.72 -9.56 3.62
N PHE A 53 -21.77 -8.92 3.11
CA PHE A 53 -22.46 -7.83 3.79
C PHE A 53 -23.29 -8.45 4.90
N ASN A 54 -22.74 -8.52 6.12
CA ASN A 54 -23.48 -8.58 7.36
C ASN A 54 -22.47 -8.28 8.48
N GLU A 55 -22.84 -7.40 9.40
CA GLU A 55 -22.00 -6.71 10.42
C GLU A 55 -21.39 -5.39 9.94
N LEU A 56 -22.26 -4.39 9.76
CA LEU A 56 -21.87 -2.99 9.64
C LEU A 56 -22.85 -2.16 10.47
N GLU A 57 -22.59 -2.08 11.78
CA GLU A 57 -22.94 -0.88 12.53
C GLU A 57 -21.87 0.17 12.23
N SER A 58 -22.33 1.30 11.71
CA SER A 58 -21.51 2.49 11.52
C SER A 58 -21.06 3.03 12.87
N SER A 59 -19.81 3.44 12.98
CA SER A 59 -19.45 4.73 13.55
C SER A 59 -17.95 4.94 13.46
N ASP A 60 -17.55 6.21 13.41
CA ASP A 60 -16.26 6.66 13.89
C ASP A 60 -16.09 6.18 15.35
N GLU A 61 -15.71 4.92 15.55
CA GLU A 61 -15.30 4.42 16.86
C GLU A 61 -13.97 5.10 17.18
N THR A 62 -14.03 6.13 18.01
CA THR A 62 -12.89 6.56 18.82
C THR A 62 -12.32 5.33 19.51
N PHE A 63 -11.15 4.88 19.04
CA PHE A 63 -10.43 3.72 19.55
C PHE A 63 -10.20 3.86 21.07
N THR A 64 -10.92 3.06 21.85
CA THR A 64 -10.66 2.91 23.27
C THR A 64 -9.49 1.94 23.43
N PHE A 65 -8.29 2.48 23.63
CA PHE A 65 -7.23 1.69 24.25
C PHE A 65 -7.74 1.25 25.61
N SER A 66 -7.68 -0.05 25.88
CA SER A 66 -8.10 -0.58 27.17
C SER A 66 -7.27 0.09 28.26
N LYS A 67 -7.93 0.84 29.17
CA LYS A 67 -7.31 1.32 30.40
C LYS A 67 -6.93 0.07 31.19
N ASN A 68 -5.64 -0.28 31.20
CA ASN A 68 -5.16 -1.23 32.17
C ASN A 68 -4.95 -0.45 33.47
N GLU A 69 -5.77 -0.81 34.45
CA GLU A 69 -5.62 -0.46 35.85
C GLU A 69 -4.18 -0.75 36.31
N GLU A 70 -3.67 0.18 37.09
CA GLU A 70 -2.40 0.11 37.78
C GLU A 70 -2.27 -1.22 38.52
N LYS A 71 -1.24 -1.98 38.19
CA LYS A 71 -0.61 -2.89 39.14
C LYS A 71 0.85 -2.50 39.27
N GLU A 72 1.09 -1.69 40.29
CA GLU A 72 2.40 -1.55 40.93
C GLU A 72 2.94 -2.91 41.39
N ASN A 73 4.26 -2.95 41.55
CA ASN A 73 5.10 -4.07 42.01
C ASN A 73 5.36 -5.13 40.94
N ILE A 74 6.60 -5.42 40.52
CA ILE A 74 7.75 -5.74 41.37
C ILE A 74 9.07 -5.24 40.74
N PHE A 75 9.82 -4.49 41.54
CA PHE A 75 11.25 -4.25 41.45
C PHE A 75 12.00 -5.58 41.71
N ASN A 76 12.82 -6.09 40.77
CA ASN A 76 14.15 -6.65 41.07
C ASN A 76 14.83 -7.31 39.85
N ARG A 77 16.08 -6.88 39.64
CA ARG A 77 17.27 -7.64 39.21
C ARG A 77 17.20 -8.36 37.86
N PHE A 78 18.00 -7.87 36.90
CA PHE A 78 19.31 -8.47 36.59
C PHE A 78 20.23 -7.39 36.03
N SER A 79 21.20 -6.99 36.85
CA SER A 79 22.41 -6.30 36.43
C SER A 79 23.47 -7.38 36.23
N THR A 80 23.97 -7.51 35.01
CA THR A 80 25.21 -8.26 34.73
C THR A 80 26.04 -7.43 33.77
N ASN A 81 27.03 -6.74 34.34
CA ASN A 81 28.15 -6.15 33.60
C ASN A 81 28.98 -7.28 32.96
N PRO A 82 29.38 -7.16 31.68
CA PRO A 82 30.52 -7.90 31.17
C PRO A 82 31.82 -7.12 31.43
N LYS A 83 32.82 -7.79 32.01
CA LYS A 83 34.21 -7.30 32.09
C LYS A 83 34.89 -7.34 30.71
N PRO A 84 35.90 -6.50 30.46
CA PRO A 84 36.57 -6.39 29.17
C PRO A 84 37.57 -7.53 28.97
N ASN A 85 37.58 -8.13 27.78
CA ASN A 85 38.66 -9.02 27.36
C ASN A 85 39.51 -8.37 26.27
N VAL A 86 40.78 -8.71 26.36
CA VAL A 86 41.98 -8.19 25.71
C VAL A 86 41.94 -8.34 24.19
N ALA A 87 42.55 -7.36 23.52
CA ALA A 87 42.72 -7.27 22.08
C ALA A 87 43.67 -8.33 21.51
N THR A 88 43.34 -8.83 20.32
CA THR A 88 44.31 -9.38 19.36
C THR A 88 43.90 -8.95 17.95
N GLU A 89 44.93 -8.76 17.15
CA GLU A 89 45.06 -7.94 15.96
C GLU A 89 44.37 -8.46 14.69
N ASN A 90 44.06 -7.50 13.82
CA ASN A 90 44.02 -7.56 12.35
C ASN A 90 43.04 -8.53 11.69
N ASP A 91 41.89 -7.99 11.32
CA ASP A 91 41.41 -8.03 9.94
C ASP A 91 40.61 -6.75 9.69
N ASP A 92 41.16 -5.84 8.89
CA ASP A 92 40.45 -4.65 8.40
C ASP A 92 39.34 -5.10 7.44
N ILE A 93 38.22 -5.54 8.01
CA ILE A 93 36.96 -5.59 7.30
C ILE A 93 36.47 -4.15 7.26
N GLU A 94 36.59 -3.52 6.09
CA GLU A 94 35.78 -2.35 5.75
C GLU A 94 34.31 -2.74 5.89
N VAL A 95 33.77 -2.56 7.10
CA VAL A 95 32.34 -2.51 7.32
C VAL A 95 31.89 -1.27 6.57
N ILE A 96 31.47 -1.46 5.32
CA ILE A 96 30.72 -0.47 4.55
C ILE A 96 29.56 -0.09 5.44
N GLY A 97 29.71 1.02 6.15
CA GLY A 97 28.70 1.56 7.04
C GLY A 97 27.49 1.84 6.18
N HIS A 98 26.52 0.92 6.22
CA HIS A 98 25.22 1.16 5.61
C HIS A 98 24.65 2.32 6.41
N SER A 99 24.68 3.51 5.82
CA SER A 99 24.03 4.70 6.36
C SER A 99 22.59 4.29 6.64
N TYR A 100 22.21 4.23 7.92
CA TYR A 100 20.86 3.85 8.28
C TYR A 100 19.90 4.78 7.56
N PRO A 101 18.86 4.25 6.88
CA PRO A 101 17.91 5.08 6.19
C PRO A 101 17.31 6.07 7.18
N LEU A 102 17.12 7.32 6.74
CA LEU A 102 16.41 8.31 7.56
C LEU A 102 15.08 7.69 7.96
N ALA A 103 14.79 7.64 9.27
CA ALA A 103 13.60 7.01 9.80
C ALA A 103 12.76 8.02 10.59
N VAL A 104 11.45 7.96 10.41
CA VAL A 104 10.48 8.71 11.23
C VAL A 104 9.96 7.81 12.32
N LYS A 105 9.99 8.30 13.56
CA LYS A 105 9.48 7.60 14.73
C LYS A 105 8.00 7.88 14.92
N TYR A 106 7.21 6.83 15.07
CA TYR A 106 5.80 6.94 15.40
C TYR A 106 5.47 6.24 16.70
N GLU A 107 4.79 6.94 17.60
CA GLU A 107 4.30 6.39 18.85
C GLU A 107 2.98 5.64 18.64
N ILE A 108 2.85 4.47 19.28
CA ILE A 108 1.62 3.69 19.31
C ILE A 108 0.82 4.11 20.53
N SER A 109 -0.04 5.12 20.37
CA SER A 109 -0.90 5.62 21.45
C SER A 109 -2.27 6.08 20.95
N PRO A 110 -3.26 6.22 21.84
CA PRO A 110 -4.57 6.78 21.49
C PRO A 110 -4.45 8.09 20.71
N GLY A 111 -5.14 8.17 19.56
CA GLY A 111 -5.11 9.35 18.70
C GLY A 111 -3.83 9.54 17.88
N LYS A 112 -2.80 8.69 18.04
CA LYS A 112 -1.58 8.68 17.22
C LYS A 112 -1.57 7.58 16.15
N VAL A 113 -2.65 6.80 16.06
CA VAL A 113 -2.79 5.70 15.10
C VAL A 113 -4.01 5.95 14.21
N ILE A 114 -3.82 5.78 12.90
CA ILE A 114 -4.90 5.71 11.91
C ILE A 114 -4.96 4.28 11.41
N VAL A 115 -6.14 3.67 11.48
CA VAL A 115 -6.37 2.35 10.91
C VAL A 115 -7.25 2.48 9.66
N ILE A 116 -6.76 1.94 8.55
CA ILE A 116 -7.50 1.84 7.29
C ILE A 116 -8.20 0.49 7.27
N TYR A 117 -9.53 0.52 7.17
CA TYR A 117 -10.38 -0.67 7.11
C TYR A 117 -10.96 -0.94 5.74
N ASP A 118 -11.27 0.14 5.01
CA ASP A 118 -11.98 0.07 3.75
C ASP A 118 -11.59 1.23 2.82
N SER A 119 -12.30 1.30 1.70
CA SER A 119 -12.10 2.34 0.67
C SER A 119 -12.63 3.73 1.04
N SER A 120 -13.37 3.88 2.14
CA SER A 120 -13.93 5.16 2.58
C SER A 120 -12.89 6.06 3.25
N ASN A 121 -11.85 5.47 3.84
CA ASN A 121 -10.74 6.18 4.46
C ASN A 121 -9.88 6.89 3.40
N ILE A 122 -9.54 8.16 3.62
CA ILE A 122 -8.79 8.99 2.67
C ILE A 122 -7.41 8.44 2.32
N TYR A 123 -6.80 7.65 3.21
CA TYR A 123 -5.49 7.04 3.01
C TYR A 123 -5.56 5.71 2.24
N SER A 124 -6.76 5.18 2.02
CA SER A 124 -6.95 4.00 1.18
C SER A 124 -6.58 4.29 -0.27
N ILE A 125 -5.86 3.35 -0.90
CA ILE A 125 -5.55 3.43 -2.34
C ILE A 125 -6.83 3.39 -3.20
N ALA A 126 -7.91 2.81 -2.67
CA ALA A 126 -9.19 2.67 -3.35
C ALA A 126 -10.11 3.89 -3.17
N TYR A 127 -9.73 4.87 -2.33
CA TYR A 127 -10.52 6.07 -2.09
C TYR A 127 -10.75 6.84 -3.40
N ASN A 128 -12.02 6.98 -3.79
CA ASN A 128 -12.44 7.43 -5.12
C ASN A 128 -13.27 8.72 -5.13
N LYS A 129 -13.44 9.38 -3.98
CA LYS A 129 -14.29 10.59 -3.85
C LYS A 129 -13.59 11.88 -4.32
N ARG A 130 -12.27 11.83 -4.52
CA ARG A 130 -11.44 12.98 -4.92
C ARG A 130 -10.53 12.61 -6.10
N PRO A 131 -11.00 12.80 -7.35
CA PRO A 131 -10.19 12.58 -8.54
C PRO A 131 -8.98 13.51 -8.58
N PHE A 132 -7.92 13.09 -9.26
CA PHE A 132 -6.70 13.87 -9.45
C PHE A 132 -6.06 13.55 -10.81
N VAL A 133 -5.11 14.36 -11.24
CA VAL A 133 -4.37 14.17 -12.49
C VAL A 133 -3.03 13.50 -12.17
N TYR A 134 -2.67 12.48 -12.95
CA TYR A 134 -1.36 11.84 -12.87
C TYR A 134 -0.81 11.65 -14.28
N ASN A 135 0.38 12.19 -14.57
CA ASN A 135 1.00 12.19 -15.90
C ASN A 135 0.02 12.61 -17.02
N GLY A 136 -0.66 13.74 -16.82
CA GLY A 136 -1.57 14.35 -17.80
C GLY A 136 -2.93 13.66 -17.96
N ARG A 137 -3.23 12.59 -17.20
CA ARG A 137 -4.53 11.89 -17.24
C ARG A 137 -5.27 11.98 -15.91
N ARG A 138 -6.59 12.11 -15.96
CA ARG A 138 -7.45 12.15 -14.78
C ARG A 138 -7.78 10.73 -14.30
N TYR A 139 -7.58 10.47 -13.02
CA TYR A 139 -7.92 9.21 -12.36
C TYR A 139 -8.85 9.45 -11.18
N THR A 140 -9.62 8.42 -10.82
CA THR A 140 -10.57 8.45 -9.71
C THR A 140 -9.93 8.08 -8.38
N SER A 141 -8.91 7.21 -8.39
CA SER A 141 -8.21 6.74 -7.20
C SER A 141 -6.76 6.33 -7.51
N VAL A 142 -5.96 6.09 -6.47
CA VAL A 142 -4.58 5.58 -6.62
C VAL A 142 -4.58 4.16 -7.17
N ASP A 143 -5.55 3.32 -6.78
CA ASP A 143 -5.72 1.97 -7.36
C ASP A 143 -6.02 2.06 -8.87
N HIS A 144 -6.78 3.06 -9.31
CA HIS A 144 -7.02 3.29 -10.74
C HIS A 144 -5.70 3.56 -11.49
N VAL A 145 -4.83 4.41 -10.96
CA VAL A 145 -3.48 4.64 -11.52
C VAL A 145 -2.66 3.35 -11.53
N TYR A 146 -2.61 2.63 -10.40
CA TYR A 146 -1.84 1.41 -10.26
C TYR A 146 -2.28 0.32 -11.26
N GLN A 147 -3.59 0.08 -11.38
CA GLN A 147 -4.12 -0.89 -12.33
C GLN A 147 -3.84 -0.48 -13.79
N HIS A 148 -3.93 0.82 -14.10
CA HIS A 148 -3.59 1.33 -15.43
C HIS A 148 -2.12 1.05 -15.77
N TYR A 149 -1.18 1.42 -14.89
CA TYR A 149 0.24 1.23 -15.15
C TYR A 149 0.63 -0.25 -15.18
N LYS A 150 0.01 -1.07 -14.31
CA LYS A 150 0.15 -2.53 -14.36
C LYS A 150 -0.22 -3.08 -15.74
N LEU A 151 -1.32 -2.61 -16.31
CA LEU A 151 -1.74 -2.99 -17.65
C LEU A 151 -0.77 -2.44 -18.71
N LYS A 152 -0.41 -1.17 -18.63
CA LYS A 152 0.43 -0.48 -19.61
C LYS A 152 1.83 -1.10 -19.72
N GLU A 153 2.41 -1.52 -18.60
CA GLU A 153 3.79 -2.01 -18.55
C GLU A 153 3.89 -3.53 -18.73
N LEU A 154 2.84 -4.29 -18.36
CA LEU A 154 2.83 -5.75 -18.50
C LEU A 154 2.03 -6.25 -19.71
N CYS A 155 1.22 -5.41 -20.34
CA CYS A 155 0.37 -5.77 -21.48
C CYS A 155 0.51 -4.78 -22.64
N ASN A 156 -0.13 -5.08 -23.76
CA ASN A 156 -0.02 -4.28 -24.99
C ASN A 156 -0.89 -3.01 -24.95
N LYS A 157 -0.41 -1.92 -25.58
CA LYS A 157 -1.08 -0.60 -25.68
C LYS A 157 -2.56 -0.64 -26.11
N LYS A 158 -2.96 -1.63 -26.92
CA LYS A 158 -4.36 -1.76 -27.40
C LYS A 158 -5.38 -2.02 -26.28
N MET A 159 -4.95 -2.64 -25.17
CA MET A 159 -5.82 -2.92 -24.02
C MET A 159 -6.06 -1.68 -23.14
N GLU A 160 -5.20 -0.67 -23.25
CA GLU A 160 -5.29 0.58 -22.47
C GLU A 160 -6.57 1.37 -22.79
N LYS A 161 -6.98 1.42 -24.07
CA LYS A 161 -8.18 2.16 -24.49
C LYS A 161 -9.45 1.65 -23.80
N THR A 162 -9.61 0.32 -23.72
CA THR A 162 -10.79 -0.29 -23.09
C THR A 162 -10.82 -0.06 -21.58
N PHE A 163 -9.65 0.02 -20.94
CA PHE A 163 -9.55 0.24 -19.51
C PHE A 163 -10.21 1.55 -19.06
N PHE A 164 -10.00 2.63 -19.81
CA PHE A 164 -10.59 3.95 -19.50
C PHE A 164 -12.08 4.07 -19.80
N ASN A 165 -12.66 3.16 -20.59
CA ASN A 165 -14.11 3.16 -20.86
C ASN A 165 -14.93 2.56 -19.70
N MET A 166 -14.27 2.03 -18.66
CA MET A 166 -14.95 1.39 -17.55
C MET A 166 -15.49 2.38 -16.53
N LYS A 167 -16.80 2.28 -16.26
CA LYS A 167 -17.52 3.20 -15.35
C LYS A 167 -17.34 2.89 -13.86
N ARG A 168 -16.98 1.66 -13.49
CA ARG A 168 -16.96 1.19 -12.09
C ARG A 168 -15.58 0.72 -11.67
N SER A 169 -15.13 1.13 -10.49
CA SER A 169 -13.76 0.87 -10.01
C SER A 169 -13.44 -0.60 -9.77
N TYR A 170 -14.40 -1.40 -9.30
CA TYR A 170 -14.18 -2.84 -9.09
C TYR A 170 -13.87 -3.59 -10.39
N LEU A 171 -14.25 -3.04 -11.55
CA LEU A 171 -14.00 -3.67 -12.85
C LEU A 171 -12.53 -3.55 -13.27
N TYR A 172 -11.80 -2.54 -12.81
CA TYR A 172 -10.41 -2.30 -13.19
C TYR A 172 -9.55 -3.55 -12.93
N ARG A 173 -9.60 -4.07 -11.71
CA ARG A 173 -8.84 -5.27 -11.30
C ARG A 173 -9.24 -6.51 -12.09
N LYS A 174 -10.55 -6.73 -12.28
CA LYS A 174 -11.09 -7.88 -13.05
C LYS A 174 -10.62 -7.83 -14.50
N TYR A 175 -10.62 -6.65 -15.11
CA TYR A 175 -10.12 -6.45 -16.46
C TYR A 175 -8.63 -6.70 -16.58
N VAL A 176 -7.83 -6.04 -15.73
CA VAL A 176 -6.37 -6.18 -15.75
C VAL A 176 -5.96 -7.63 -15.51
N LYS A 177 -6.63 -8.37 -14.61
CA LYS A 177 -6.38 -9.81 -14.41
C LYS A 177 -6.57 -10.62 -15.70
N LYS A 178 -7.66 -10.39 -16.44
CA LYS A 178 -7.90 -11.07 -17.72
C LYS A 178 -6.86 -10.69 -18.78
N CYS A 179 -6.47 -9.41 -18.84
CA CYS A 179 -5.43 -8.95 -19.76
C CYS A 179 -4.08 -9.61 -19.49
N LEU A 180 -3.68 -9.71 -18.22
CA LEU A 180 -2.45 -10.39 -17.81
C LEU A 180 -2.45 -11.86 -18.24
N GLN A 181 -3.57 -12.57 -18.03
CA GLN A 181 -3.73 -13.96 -18.46
C GLN A 181 -3.58 -14.10 -19.98
N LEU A 182 -4.19 -13.20 -20.76
CA LEU A 182 -4.11 -13.22 -22.22
C LEU A 182 -2.70 -12.90 -22.74
N CYS A 183 -1.99 -11.99 -22.06
CA CYS A 183 -0.58 -11.70 -22.33
C CYS A 183 0.39 -12.74 -21.76
N LYS A 184 -0.12 -13.85 -21.22
CA LYS A 184 0.66 -14.94 -20.59
C LYS A 184 1.60 -14.45 -19.49
N LYS A 185 1.20 -13.41 -18.76
CA LYS A 185 1.95 -12.90 -17.60
C LYS A 185 1.65 -13.76 -16.38
N THR A 186 2.71 -14.17 -15.72
CA THR A 186 2.68 -14.99 -14.50
C THR A 186 2.56 -14.13 -13.25
N ASN A 187 2.25 -14.77 -12.12
CA ASN A 187 2.30 -14.08 -10.82
C ASN A 187 3.71 -13.58 -10.48
N LYS A 188 4.76 -14.28 -10.93
CA LYS A 188 6.15 -13.86 -10.73
C LYS A 188 6.43 -12.54 -11.44
N ASP A 189 6.00 -12.41 -12.70
CA ASP A 189 6.17 -11.17 -13.48
C ASP A 189 5.49 -9.98 -12.79
N VAL A 190 4.30 -10.20 -12.25
CA VAL A 190 3.54 -9.16 -11.51
C VAL A 190 4.26 -8.76 -10.22
N ILE A 191 4.81 -9.72 -9.47
CA ILE A 191 5.54 -9.47 -8.22
C ILE A 191 6.84 -8.70 -8.52
N GLU A 192 7.58 -9.11 -9.54
CA GLU A 192 8.81 -8.45 -9.96
C GLU A 192 8.55 -7.03 -10.43
N TRP A 193 7.56 -6.83 -11.32
CA TRP A 193 7.11 -5.51 -11.74
C TRP A 193 6.68 -4.63 -10.56
N ARG A 194 5.98 -5.22 -9.58
CA ARG A 194 5.55 -4.48 -8.40
C ARG A 194 6.75 -3.95 -7.61
N LYS A 195 7.78 -4.77 -7.42
CA LYS A 195 9.02 -4.39 -6.72
C LYS A 195 9.79 -3.29 -7.46
N ILE A 196 9.85 -3.38 -8.80
CA ILE A 196 10.63 -2.45 -9.62
C ILE A 196 9.90 -1.12 -9.84
N SER A 197 8.63 -1.15 -10.23
CA SER A 197 7.86 0.03 -10.63
C SER A 197 6.64 0.28 -9.75
N GLY A 198 5.91 -0.78 -9.39
CA GLY A 198 4.57 -0.67 -8.83
C GLY A 198 4.48 0.09 -7.51
N LEU A 199 5.44 -0.11 -6.59
CA LEU A 199 5.48 0.61 -5.32
C LEU A 199 5.71 2.11 -5.54
N GLY A 200 6.67 2.48 -6.40
CA GLY A 200 6.95 3.88 -6.74
C GLY A 200 5.75 4.59 -7.38
N ILE A 201 5.02 3.90 -8.27
CA ILE A 201 3.80 4.43 -8.89
C ILE A 201 2.73 4.74 -7.83
N ILE A 202 2.52 3.86 -6.84
CA ILE A 202 1.54 4.10 -5.77
C ILE A 202 1.95 5.31 -4.93
N THR A 203 3.23 5.40 -4.56
CA THR A 203 3.75 6.53 -3.77
C THR A 203 3.54 7.85 -4.51
N GLN A 204 3.96 7.93 -5.78
CA GLN A 204 3.83 9.15 -6.58
C GLN A 204 2.38 9.54 -6.87
N ALA A 205 1.53 8.56 -7.18
CA ALA A 205 0.10 8.81 -7.34
C ALA A 205 -0.55 9.31 -6.04
N THR A 206 -0.07 8.83 -4.88
CA THR A 206 -0.53 9.30 -3.58
C THR A 206 -0.09 10.74 -3.33
N VAL A 207 1.17 11.10 -3.65
CA VAL A 207 1.65 12.49 -3.60
C VAL A 207 0.74 13.40 -4.42
N GLU A 208 0.50 13.07 -5.70
CA GLU A 208 -0.33 13.89 -6.59
C GLU A 208 -1.78 13.98 -6.12
N LYS A 209 -2.36 12.89 -5.58
CA LYS A 209 -3.70 12.90 -4.98
C LYS A 209 -3.81 13.93 -3.86
N PHE A 210 -2.89 13.91 -2.90
CA PHE A 210 -2.95 14.82 -1.75
C PHE A 210 -2.59 16.25 -2.14
N LYS A 211 -1.54 16.44 -2.95
CA LYS A 211 -1.11 17.75 -3.45
C LYS A 211 -2.22 18.51 -4.19
N GLN A 212 -3.01 17.82 -5.00
CA GLN A 212 -4.07 18.45 -5.81
C GLN A 212 -5.39 18.64 -5.05
N ASN A 213 -5.61 17.93 -3.95
CA ASN A 213 -6.85 17.99 -3.16
C ASN A 213 -6.57 18.65 -1.80
N LYS A 214 -6.76 19.97 -1.73
CA LYS A 214 -6.43 20.78 -0.53
C LYS A 214 -7.08 20.25 0.75
N ASP A 215 -8.34 19.81 0.67
CA ASP A 215 -9.05 19.25 1.82
C ASP A 215 -8.40 17.96 2.35
N LEU A 216 -7.91 17.09 1.46
CA LEU A 216 -7.17 15.90 1.86
C LEU A 216 -5.80 16.26 2.43
N LEU A 217 -5.13 17.24 1.83
CA LEU A 217 -3.81 17.72 2.28
C LEU A 217 -3.87 18.27 3.71
N GLU A 218 -4.90 19.05 4.04
CA GLU A 218 -5.12 19.57 5.39
C GLU A 218 -5.30 18.47 6.43
N VAL A 219 -6.00 17.38 6.07
CA VAL A 219 -6.13 16.21 6.96
C VAL A 219 -4.79 15.52 7.14
N MET A 220 -4.03 15.31 6.05
CA MET A 220 -2.69 14.70 6.12
C MET A 220 -1.71 15.53 6.97
N LYS A 221 -1.82 16.87 6.89
CA LYS A 221 -1.03 17.80 7.71
C LYS A 221 -1.33 17.65 9.20
N LYS A 222 -2.62 17.60 9.57
CA LYS A 222 -3.05 17.36 10.96
C LYS A 222 -2.60 15.99 11.47
N ASP A 223 -2.56 15.01 10.58
CA ASP A 223 -2.19 13.63 10.88
C ASP A 223 -0.69 13.37 10.78
N ARG A 224 0.17 14.39 10.61
CA ARG A 224 1.62 14.21 10.32
C ARG A 224 2.37 13.32 11.30
N ALA A 225 1.99 13.35 12.58
CA ALA A 225 2.61 12.58 13.64
C ALA A 225 1.93 11.21 13.88
N LYS A 226 0.92 10.84 13.08
CA LYS A 226 0.18 9.60 13.23
C LYS A 226 0.74 8.49 12.34
N ILE A 227 0.84 7.28 12.87
CA ILE A 227 1.14 6.10 12.05
C ILE A 227 -0.10 5.66 11.29
N ILE A 228 0.09 5.18 10.06
CA ILE A 228 -0.99 4.71 9.19
C ILE A 228 -0.87 3.18 9.05
N LEU A 229 -1.89 2.46 9.51
CA LEU A 229 -1.92 1.00 9.56
C LEU A 229 -3.08 0.47 8.72
N ASN A 230 -2.79 -0.38 7.75
CA ASN A 230 -3.81 -1.02 6.93
C ASN A 230 -4.23 -2.35 7.58
N ALA A 231 -5.52 -2.53 7.85
CA ALA A 231 -6.06 -3.73 8.48
C ALA A 231 -6.80 -4.58 7.44
N TYR A 232 -6.22 -5.73 7.09
CA TYR A 232 -6.85 -6.69 6.20
C TYR A 232 -6.38 -8.12 6.49
N GLY A 233 -7.31 -9.02 6.85
CA GLY A 233 -7.00 -10.37 7.33
C GLY A 233 -6.38 -11.30 6.29
N GLY A 234 -6.73 -11.14 5.01
CA GLY A 234 -6.25 -12.00 3.93
C GLY A 234 -4.92 -11.58 3.30
N ASP A 235 -4.27 -10.52 3.80
CA ASP A 235 -3.09 -9.93 3.17
C ASP A 235 -2.03 -9.52 4.20
N ARG A 236 -1.02 -10.38 4.39
CA ARG A 236 0.11 -10.10 5.29
C ARG A 236 1.22 -9.29 4.62
N TYR A 237 1.13 -9.09 3.31
CA TYR A 237 2.12 -8.31 2.58
C TYR A 237 1.71 -6.83 2.60
N ASP A 238 0.50 -6.51 2.15
CA ASP A 238 0.02 -5.13 2.05
C ASP A 238 -0.59 -4.56 3.31
N ALA A 239 -0.96 -5.41 4.26
CA ALA A 239 -1.64 -5.01 5.49
C ALA A 239 -0.94 -5.59 6.74
N CYS A 240 -1.44 -5.23 7.91
CA CYS A 240 -1.00 -5.73 9.21
C CYS A 240 -1.67 -7.07 9.60
N GLY A 241 -2.48 -7.66 8.73
CA GLY A 241 -3.37 -8.77 9.07
C GLY A 241 -4.74 -8.31 9.59
N SER A 242 -5.48 -9.21 10.24
CA SER A 242 -6.86 -8.93 10.66
C SER A 242 -6.93 -7.83 11.71
N ILE A 243 -8.04 -7.07 11.73
CA ILE A 243 -8.19 -6.01 12.72
C ILE A 243 -8.07 -6.53 14.15
N LYS A 244 -8.67 -7.67 14.46
CA LYS A 244 -8.65 -8.25 15.81
C LYS A 244 -7.21 -8.45 16.29
N LYS A 245 -6.34 -8.96 15.41
CA LYS A 245 -4.92 -9.17 15.69
C LYS A 245 -4.13 -7.86 15.77
N LEU A 246 -4.45 -6.91 14.90
CA LEU A 246 -3.85 -5.58 14.95
C LEU A 246 -4.19 -4.85 16.27
N ARG A 247 -5.45 -4.89 16.71
CA ARG A 247 -5.88 -4.30 18.00
C ARG A 247 -5.12 -4.91 19.19
N GLN A 248 -5.01 -6.24 19.23
CA GLN A 248 -4.20 -6.93 20.26
C GLN A 248 -2.73 -6.51 20.22
N TRP A 249 -2.16 -6.38 19.02
CA TRP A 249 -0.79 -5.94 18.85
C TRP A 249 -0.59 -4.48 19.32
N MET A 250 -1.50 -3.56 18.99
CA MET A 250 -1.43 -2.16 19.42
C MET A 250 -1.51 -2.04 20.94
N ASN A 251 -2.42 -2.77 21.60
CA ASN A 251 -2.55 -2.75 23.06
C ASN A 251 -1.28 -3.26 23.76
N LYS A 252 -0.64 -4.31 23.20
CA LYS A 252 0.63 -4.85 23.74
C LYS A 252 1.83 -3.92 23.54
N ASN A 253 1.74 -3.00 22.57
CA ASN A 253 2.83 -2.08 22.22
C ASN A 253 2.45 -0.62 22.51
N ILE A 254 1.47 -0.38 23.37
CA ILE A 254 1.08 0.98 23.74
C ILE A 254 2.29 1.76 24.28
N TYR A 255 2.42 3.02 23.86
CA TYR A 255 3.54 3.93 24.15
C TYR A 255 4.92 3.50 23.62
N ARG A 256 5.00 2.40 22.87
CA ARG A 256 6.22 2.08 22.12
C ARG A 256 6.29 2.89 20.85
N THR A 257 7.51 3.11 20.39
CA THR A 257 7.78 3.76 19.10
C THR A 257 8.13 2.73 18.04
N ILE A 258 7.67 2.98 16.81
CA ILE A 258 8.10 2.26 15.61
C ILE A 258 8.90 3.24 14.74
N ASP A 259 10.07 2.79 14.30
CA ASP A 259 10.87 3.51 13.34
C ASP A 259 10.48 3.04 11.92
N VAL A 260 10.05 3.98 11.08
CA VAL A 260 9.68 3.72 9.69
C VAL A 260 10.68 4.46 8.78
N PRO A 261 11.47 3.72 7.97
CA PRO A 261 12.32 4.33 6.95
C PRO A 261 11.50 5.22 6.00
N VAL A 262 12.00 6.42 5.70
CA VAL A 262 11.30 7.41 4.86
C VAL A 262 11.94 7.67 3.49
N TYR A 263 13.18 7.21 3.26
CA TYR A 263 13.87 7.45 1.99
C TYR A 263 14.75 6.27 1.59
N GLU A 264 14.22 5.42 0.71
CA GLU A 264 14.97 4.36 0.04
C GLU A 264 14.45 4.21 -1.39
N GLU A 265 15.34 4.42 -2.37
CA GLU A 265 15.11 4.02 -3.75
C GLU A 265 16.12 2.96 -4.16
N PRO A 266 15.69 1.77 -4.61
CA PRO A 266 14.30 1.28 -4.59
C PRO A 266 13.79 0.99 -3.16
N ILE A 267 12.48 0.83 -2.99
CA ILE A 267 11.87 0.49 -1.69
C ILE A 267 12.22 -0.96 -1.33
N PHE A 268 13.06 -1.16 -0.31
CA PHE A 268 13.48 -2.48 0.18
C PHE A 268 12.65 -2.91 1.39
N LEU A 269 11.75 -3.88 1.17
CA LEU A 269 10.78 -4.29 2.19
C LEU A 269 11.39 -5.01 3.39
N GLU A 270 12.63 -5.50 3.28
CA GLU A 270 13.35 -6.10 4.39
C GLU A 270 13.61 -5.10 5.53
N TYR A 271 13.77 -3.81 5.22
CA TYR A 271 14.09 -2.78 6.21
C TYR A 271 12.87 -2.24 6.96
N TYR A 272 11.66 -2.57 6.50
CA TYR A 272 10.42 -2.14 7.17
C TYR A 272 9.98 -3.14 8.24
N PRO A 273 9.53 -2.63 9.41
CA PRO A 273 9.13 -3.47 10.53
C PRO A 273 7.87 -4.27 10.20
N THR A 274 7.79 -5.48 10.74
CA THR A 274 6.55 -6.25 10.75
C THR A 274 5.64 -5.69 11.83
N ILE A 275 4.41 -5.30 11.46
CA ILE A 275 3.40 -4.75 12.36
C ILE A 275 2.26 -5.77 12.46
N SER A 276 2.02 -6.27 13.68
CA SER A 276 1.11 -7.40 13.92
C SER A 276 1.50 -8.63 13.09
N GLU A 277 0.70 -9.04 12.11
CA GLU A 277 0.94 -10.24 11.30
C GLU A 277 1.48 -9.93 9.90
N GLY A 278 1.77 -8.66 9.57
CA GLY A 278 2.16 -8.30 8.21
C GLY A 278 3.04 -7.06 8.08
N LYS A 279 3.41 -6.74 6.83
CA LYS A 279 4.38 -5.68 6.50
C LYS A 279 3.78 -4.28 6.38
N ASN A 280 2.44 -4.14 6.35
CA ASN A 280 1.78 -2.83 6.25
C ASN A 280 2.23 -1.99 5.04
N ILE A 281 2.55 -2.61 3.91
CA ILE A 281 3.14 -1.89 2.76
C ILE A 281 2.25 -0.75 2.29
N GLN A 282 0.92 -0.91 2.27
CA GLN A 282 0.03 0.18 1.87
C GLN A 282 0.11 1.38 2.82
N GLY A 283 0.17 1.15 4.14
CA GLY A 283 0.36 2.23 5.11
C GLY A 283 1.71 2.91 4.93
N ILE A 284 2.77 2.13 4.70
CA ILE A 284 4.13 2.63 4.44
C ILE A 284 4.16 3.54 3.21
N LEU A 285 3.58 3.13 2.08
CA LEU A 285 3.58 3.94 0.85
C LEU A 285 2.91 5.30 1.05
N VAL A 286 1.87 5.37 1.89
CA VAL A 286 1.22 6.64 2.25
C VAL A 286 2.14 7.48 3.16
N MET A 287 2.85 6.87 4.10
CA MET A 287 3.80 7.57 4.96
C MET A 287 5.02 8.09 4.17
N LEU A 288 5.46 7.36 3.15
CA LEU A 288 6.48 7.82 2.19
C LEU A 288 5.99 9.00 1.38
N ALA A 289 4.77 8.92 0.83
CA ALA A 289 4.17 10.06 0.12
C ALA A 289 4.06 11.31 1.02
N ARG A 290 3.72 11.11 2.30
CA ARG A 290 3.70 12.18 3.31
C ARG A 290 5.09 12.77 3.54
N ALA A 291 6.14 11.95 3.65
CA ALA A 291 7.51 12.44 3.80
C ALA A 291 7.94 13.32 2.61
N ILE A 292 7.65 12.87 1.38
CA ILE A 292 7.90 13.62 0.15
C ILE A 292 7.15 14.96 0.16
N LEU A 293 5.88 14.98 0.58
CA LEU A 293 5.11 16.22 0.68
C LEU A 293 5.67 17.19 1.73
N THR A 294 6.14 16.68 2.86
CA THR A 294 6.82 17.49 3.89
C THR A 294 8.11 18.09 3.38
N GLU A 295 8.98 17.30 2.74
CA GLU A 295 10.27 17.78 2.20
C GLU A 295 10.07 18.86 1.14
N ASN A 296 8.99 18.78 0.37
CA ASN A 296 8.63 19.77 -0.65
C ASN A 296 7.80 20.96 -0.11
N GLY A 297 7.67 21.11 1.21
CA GLY A 297 7.02 22.25 1.85
C GLY A 297 5.48 22.27 1.79
N PHE A 298 4.83 21.17 1.40
CA PHE A 298 3.37 21.11 1.31
C PHE A 298 2.67 20.89 2.67
N LEU A 299 3.40 20.42 3.69
CA LEU A 299 2.86 20.03 5.00
C LEU A 299 3.42 20.84 6.18
N GLU A 300 4.07 21.97 5.91
CA GLU A 300 4.63 22.90 6.93
C GLU A 300 3.55 23.55 7.79
#